data_AF-A0A1Q8KT27-F1
#
_entry.id   AF-A0A1Q8KT27-F1
#
_cell.length_a   1.000
_cell.length_b   1.000
_cell.length_c   1.000
_cell.angle_alpha   90.00
_cell.angle_beta   90.00
_cell.angle_gamma   90.00
#
_symmetry.space_group_name_H-M   'P 1'
#
loop_
_entity.id
_entity.type
_entity.pdbx_description
1 polymer ?
#
loop_
_entity_poly.entity_id
_entity_poly.type
_entity_poly.pdbx_seq_one_letter_code
_entity_poly.pdbx_strand_id
1 'polypeptide(L)'
;MTAELTRPVDAVPAAGPEPAEPPQERTRVDRLLDSLDDLVRRHRALATHDGASADLHAELIAAELDQQIAVLRTVPRQHHR
;
A
#
# COMPACT_ATOMS: atom_id res chain seq x y z
N MET A 1 -4.05 -55.44 -40.90
CA MET A 1 -4.99 -55.10 -39.82
C MET A 1 -4.27 -54.20 -38.82
N THR A 2 -4.93 -53.11 -38.48
CA THR A 2 -4.49 -51.90 -37.78
C THR A 2 -4.18 -52.08 -36.29
N ALA A 3 -3.18 -51.36 -35.78
CA ALA A 3 -3.28 -50.64 -34.50
C ALA A 3 -2.16 -49.60 -34.38
N GLU A 4 -2.53 -48.33 -34.41
CA GLU A 4 -1.72 -47.20 -33.97
C GLU A 4 -1.59 -47.20 -32.44
N LEU A 5 -0.47 -46.70 -31.89
CA LEU A 5 -0.43 -46.14 -30.53
C LEU A 5 0.75 -45.17 -30.37
N THR A 6 0.44 -43.89 -30.59
CA THR A 6 0.71 -42.74 -29.70
C THR A 6 2.17 -42.29 -29.41
N ARG A 7 2.53 -41.11 -29.95
CA ARG A 7 3.30 -40.05 -29.26
C ARG A 7 2.30 -38.95 -28.84
N PRO A 8 2.53 -38.03 -27.86
CA PRO A 8 3.83 -37.41 -27.56
C PRO A 8 4.14 -37.05 -26.07
N VAL A 9 5.38 -36.60 -25.87
CA VAL A 9 5.87 -35.49 -25.00
C VAL A 9 5.00 -35.08 -23.80
N ASP A 10 5.59 -35.14 -22.60
CA ASP A 10 5.76 -33.93 -21.78
C ASP A 10 6.89 -34.15 -20.76
N ALA A 11 8.09 -33.75 -21.17
CA ALA A 11 9.13 -33.42 -20.21
C ALA A 11 8.67 -32.13 -19.53
N VAL A 12 8.20 -32.23 -18.29
CA VAL A 12 7.97 -31.06 -17.43
C VAL A 12 9.27 -30.28 -17.40
N PRO A 13 9.35 -29.06 -17.97
CA PRO A 13 10.54 -28.26 -17.80
C PRO A 13 10.60 -27.90 -16.31
N ALA A 14 11.70 -28.29 -15.67
CA ALA A 14 12.07 -27.82 -14.35
C ALA A 14 11.88 -26.30 -14.33
N ALA A 15 10.92 -25.83 -13.54
CA ALA A 15 10.73 -24.42 -13.28
C ALA A 15 12.05 -23.91 -12.71
N GLY A 16 12.81 -23.19 -13.54
CA GLY A 16 13.89 -22.35 -13.07
C GLY A 16 13.34 -21.35 -12.04
N PRO A 17 14.20 -20.77 -11.19
CA PRO A 17 13.75 -19.75 -10.25
C PRO A 17 13.00 -18.68 -11.05
N GLU A 18 11.70 -18.55 -10.80
CA GLU A 18 10.94 -17.44 -11.34
C GLU A 18 11.69 -16.15 -10.99
N PRO A 19 11.85 -15.22 -11.93
CA PRO A 19 12.39 -13.91 -11.60
C PRO A 19 11.49 -13.31 -10.52
N ALA A 20 12.02 -13.23 -9.29
CA ALA A 20 11.34 -12.59 -8.18
C ALA A 20 10.84 -11.23 -8.67
N GLU A 21 9.52 -11.05 -8.72
CA GLU A 21 8.96 -9.79 -9.18
C GLU A 21 9.61 -8.65 -8.38
N PRO A 22 10.08 -7.59 -9.06
CA PRO A 22 10.71 -6.48 -8.37
C PRO A 22 9.70 -5.95 -7.34
N PRO A 23 10.16 -5.63 -6.11
CA PRO A 23 9.27 -5.13 -5.07
C PRO A 23 8.50 -3.94 -5.63
N GLN A 24 7.18 -4.08 -5.70
CA GLN A 24 6.30 -3.04 -6.22
C GLN A 24 6.61 -1.75 -5.45
N GLU A 25 7.09 -0.73 -6.14
CA GLU A 25 7.41 0.55 -5.53
C GLU A 25 6.12 1.13 -4.95
N ARG A 26 5.96 1.06 -3.62
CA ARG A 26 4.82 1.68 -2.94
C ARG A 26 4.78 3.14 -3.34
N THR A 27 3.64 3.52 -3.89
CA THR A 27 3.40 4.87 -4.37
C THR A 27 3.39 5.82 -3.17
N ARG A 28 3.59 7.11 -3.43
CA ARG A 28 3.45 8.13 -2.37
C ARG A 28 2.04 8.18 -1.79
N VAL A 29 1.04 7.78 -2.58
CA VAL A 29 -0.35 7.68 -2.14
C VAL A 29 -0.50 6.56 -1.12
N ASP A 30 0.11 5.39 -1.36
CA ASP A 30 0.06 4.27 -0.40
C ASP A 30 0.65 4.66 0.95
N ARG A 31 1.79 5.37 0.94
CA ARG A 31 2.41 5.87 2.19
C ARG A 31 1.57 6.91 2.90
N LEU A 32 0.83 7.73 2.15
CA LEU A 32 -0.12 8.68 2.73
C LEU A 32 -1.29 7.95 3.39
N LEU A 33 -1.85 6.94 2.71
CA LEU A 33 -2.94 6.13 3.25
C LEU A 33 -2.52 5.40 4.54
N ASP A 34 -1.33 4.81 4.57
CA ASP A 34 -0.75 4.19 5.77
C ASP A 34 -0.66 5.21 6.93
N SER A 35 -0.17 6.42 6.65
CA SER A 35 -0.05 7.51 7.63
C SER A 35 -1.40 7.97 8.17
N LEU A 36 -2.43 8.02 7.32
CA LEU A 36 -3.80 8.38 7.70
C LEU A 36 -4.41 7.31 8.61
N ASP A 37 -4.23 6.03 8.29
CA ASP A 37 -4.71 4.93 9.12
C ASP A 37 -4.07 4.94 10.50
N ASP A 38 -2.77 5.19 10.59
CA ASP A 38 -2.04 5.32 11.85
C ASP A 38 -2.51 6.52 12.69
N LEU A 39 -2.86 7.64 12.04
CA LEU A 39 -3.41 8.82 12.71
C LEU A 39 -4.80 8.53 13.30
N VAL A 40 -5.68 7.94 12.50
CA VAL A 40 -7.05 7.56 12.93
C VAL A 40 -6.99 6.54 14.07
N ARG A 41 -6.09 5.57 13.99
CA ARG A 41 -5.90 4.56 15.04
C ARG A 41 -5.48 5.19 16.37
N ARG A 42 -4.52 6.12 16.34
CA ARG A 42 -4.08 6.87 17.54
C ARG A 42 -5.19 7.73 18.10
N HIS A 43 -5.97 8.41 17.24
CA HIS A 43 -7.11 9.21 17.70
C HIS A 43 -8.15 8.37 18.43
N ARG A 44 -8.55 7.22 17.85
CA ARG A 44 -9.52 6.33 18.48
C ARG A 44 -9.02 5.84 19.83
N ALA A 45 -7.74 5.51 19.93
CA ALA A 45 -7.13 5.15 21.21
C ALA A 45 -7.24 6.32 22.22
N LEU A 46 -6.91 7.55 21.84
CA LEU A 46 -7.01 8.72 22.73
C LEU A 46 -8.46 9.05 23.13
N ALA A 47 -9.40 9.01 22.18
CA ALA A 47 -10.82 9.29 22.41
C ALA A 47 -11.46 8.29 23.39
N THR A 48 -11.00 7.04 23.42
CA THR A 48 -11.46 6.04 24.41
C THR A 48 -10.94 6.28 25.82
N HIS A 49 -9.84 7.02 26.00
CA HIS A 49 -9.22 7.25 27.30
C HIS A 49 -9.54 8.62 27.89
N ASP A 50 -9.78 9.62 27.04
CA ASP A 50 -10.06 11.00 27.48
C ASP A 50 -11.09 11.69 26.57
N GLY A 51 -12.37 11.44 26.86
CA GLY A 51 -13.49 12.03 26.13
C GLY A 51 -13.70 13.52 26.42
N ALA A 52 -13.10 14.07 27.49
CA ALA A 52 -13.19 15.49 27.80
C ALA A 52 -12.31 16.36 26.87
N SER A 53 -11.31 15.73 26.23
CA SER A 53 -10.37 16.38 25.30
C SER A 53 -10.67 16.10 23.82
N ALA A 54 -11.89 15.63 23.50
CA ALA A 54 -12.27 15.23 22.14
C ALA A 54 -12.09 16.35 21.11
N ASP A 55 -12.46 17.58 21.45
CA ASP A 55 -12.32 18.75 20.57
C ASP A 55 -10.85 19.11 20.33
N LEU A 56 -10.02 19.08 21.37
CA LEU A 56 -8.57 19.28 21.26
C LEU A 56 -7.91 18.19 20.38
N HIS A 57 -8.34 16.94 20.52
CA HIS A 57 -7.86 15.85 19.67
C HIS A 57 -8.27 16.04 18.20
N ALA A 58 -9.48 16.54 17.95
CA ALA A 58 -9.95 16.84 16.60
C ALA A 58 -9.15 17.98 15.96
N GLU A 59 -8.84 19.04 16.71
CA GLU A 59 -7.98 20.14 16.24
C GLU A 59 -6.56 19.67 15.90
N LEU A 60 -5.95 18.83 16.75
CA LEU A 60 -4.62 18.28 16.48
C LEU A 60 -4.59 17.39 15.24
N ILE A 61 -5.65 16.63 14.99
CA ILE A 61 -5.78 15.79 13.78
C ILE A 61 -5.96 16.66 12.54
N ALA A 62 -6.78 17.71 12.62
CA ALA A 62 -6.95 18.64 11.51
C ALA A 62 -5.62 19.30 11.13
N ALA A 63 -4.83 19.72 12.13
CA ALA A 63 -3.51 20.32 11.90
C ALA A 63 -2.52 19.33 11.23
N GLU A 64 -2.49 18.07 11.68
CA GLU A 64 -1.64 17.03 11.10
C GLU A 64 -2.06 16.69 9.65
N LEU A 65 -3.38 16.61 9.38
CA LEU A 65 -3.90 16.39 8.04
C LEU A 65 -3.52 17.53 7.08
N ASP A 66 -3.68 18.78 7.52
CA ASP A 66 -3.29 19.95 6.73
C ASP A 66 -1.80 19.95 6.42
N GLN A 67 -0.95 19.58 7.38
CA GLN A 67 0.48 19.42 7.17
C GLN A 67 0.79 18.33 6.14
N GLN A 68 0.19 17.15 6.26
CA GLN A 68 0.42 16.04 5.33
C GLN A 68 -0.04 16.38 3.90
N ILE A 69 -1.18 17.08 3.76
CA ILE A 69 -1.68 17.57 2.47
C ILE A 69 -0.73 18.63 1.88
N ALA A 70 -0.23 19.56 2.71
CA ALA A 70 0.73 20.58 2.28
C ALA A 70 2.04 19.94 1.79
N VAL A 71 2.55 18.92 2.49
CA VAL A 71 3.73 18.15 2.06
C VAL A 71 3.46 17.46 0.74
N LEU A 72 2.30 16.81 0.57
CA LEU A 72 1.96 16.15 -0.69
C LEU A 72 1.89 17.13 -1.88
N ARG A 73 1.42 18.36 -1.63
CA ARG A 73 1.29 19.42 -2.66
C ARG A 73 2.61 20.07 -3.05
N THR A 74 3.59 20.12 -2.16
CA THR A 74 4.89 20.77 -2.41
C THR A 74 5.87 19.87 -3.17
N VAL A 75 5.63 18.57 -3.22
CA VAL A 75 6.50 17.66 -3.97
C VAL A 75 6.18 17.75 -5.47
N PRO A 76 7.18 18.05 -6.33
CA PRO A 76 6.98 18.09 -7.77
C PRO A 76 6.41 16.75 -8.25
N ARG A 77 5.30 16.80 -9.00
CA ARG A 77 4.87 15.68 -9.81
C ARG A 77 5.96 15.46 -10.84
N GLN A 78 6.75 14.40 -10.67
CA GLN A 78 7.62 13.93 -11.75
C GLN A 78 6.68 13.51 -12.88
N HIS A 79 6.40 14.44 -13.78
CA HIS A 79 5.83 14.11 -15.08
C HIS A 79 6.87 13.24 -15.77
N HIS A 80 6.66 11.93 -15.69
CA HIS A 80 7.36 10.95 -16.51
C HIS A 80 7.10 11.37 -17.97
N ARG A 81 8.17 11.75 -18.66
CA ARG A 81 8.16 12.18 -20.06
C ARG A 81 8.61 11.02 -20.92
#